data_AF-A0A645H6R5-F1
#
_entry.id   AF-A0A645H6R5-F1
#
_cell.length_a   1.000
_cell.length_b   1.000
_cell.length_c   1.000
_cell.angle_alpha   90.00
_cell.angle_beta   90.00
_cell.angle_gamma   90.00
#
_symmetry.space_group_name_H-M   'P 1'
#
loop_
_entity.id
_entity.type
_entity.pdbx_description
1 polymer ?
#
loop_
_entity_poly.entity_id
_entity_poly.type
_entity_poly.pdbx_seq_one_letter_code
_entity_poly.pdbx_strand_id
1 'polypeptide(L)'
;MAAGDNERNFRNVMAAKFGTSVLAGKKRYKDPIEKADSAEISVDDSILLPDGRLVLIEVDSANMAKLIAGQYALLNGLYTGDFDKTLFLTIHYFANYEASRTIKNLKFIQGLAPSRKWLPYAAFHISDFGQMIEKASGIADLIDSLWPKLAATAKKPSSTAHIKIPALT
;
A
#
# COMPACT_ATOMS: atom_id res chain seq x y z
N MET A 1 -8.00 20.46 -0.29
CA MET A 1 -8.34 19.91 -1.62
C MET A 1 -9.33 18.77 -1.41
N ALA A 2 -10.35 18.64 -2.28
CA ALA A 2 -11.26 17.51 -2.21
C ALA A 2 -10.55 16.21 -2.66
N ALA A 3 -11.08 15.03 -2.29
CA ALA A 3 -10.42 13.76 -2.59
C ALA A 3 -10.12 13.56 -4.08
N GLY A 4 -11.09 13.83 -4.95
CA GLY A 4 -10.91 13.74 -6.40
C GLY A 4 -9.90 14.73 -6.98
N ASP A 5 -9.59 15.83 -6.28
CA ASP A 5 -8.55 16.76 -6.72
C ASP A 5 -7.15 16.22 -6.42
N ASN A 6 -6.98 15.53 -5.29
CA ASN A 6 -5.71 14.92 -4.92
C ASN A 6 -5.37 13.72 -5.80
N GLU A 7 -6.35 12.85 -6.10
CA GLU A 7 -6.18 11.77 -7.07
C GLU A 7 -5.78 12.31 -8.45
N ARG A 8 -6.43 13.39 -8.89
CA ARG A 8 -6.09 14.07 -10.15
C ARG A 8 -4.70 14.68 -10.11
N ASN A 9 -4.34 15.32 -8.99
CA ASN A 9 -2.99 15.87 -8.82
C ASN A 9 -1.93 14.75 -8.87
N PHE A 10 -2.14 13.64 -8.18
CA PHE A 10 -1.24 12.48 -8.21
C PHE A 10 -1.02 11.99 -9.64
N ARG A 11 -2.11 11.76 -10.38
CA ARG A 11 -2.07 11.35 -11.79
C ARG A 11 -1.30 12.34 -12.65
N ASN A 12 -1.53 13.64 -12.47
CA ASN A 12 -0.83 14.69 -13.22
C ASN A 12 0.67 14.70 -12.95
N VAL A 13 1.09 14.56 -11.68
CA VAL A 13 2.52 14.52 -11.31
C VAL A 13 3.21 13.30 -11.94
N MET A 14 2.59 12.12 -11.85
CA MET A 14 3.11 10.90 -12.46
C MET A 14 3.20 11.03 -13.99
N ALA A 15 2.13 11.53 -14.62
CA ALA A 15 2.07 11.70 -16.07
C ALA A 15 3.08 12.73 -16.59
N ALA A 16 3.32 13.82 -15.86
CA ALA A 16 4.28 14.85 -16.24
C ALA A 16 5.72 14.32 -16.28
N LYS A 17 6.08 13.38 -15.39
CA LYS A 17 7.44 12.83 -15.33
C LYS A 17 7.63 11.58 -16.20
N PHE A 18 6.68 10.65 -16.18
CA PHE A 18 6.85 9.31 -16.78
C PHE A 18 5.92 9.04 -17.97
N GLY A 19 5.07 9.99 -18.35
CA GLY A 19 4.09 9.85 -19.42
C GLY A 19 2.72 9.35 -18.93
N THR A 20 1.68 9.60 -19.74
CA THR A 20 0.28 9.32 -19.40
C THR A 20 -0.07 7.84 -19.34
N SER A 21 0.75 6.97 -19.94
CA SER A 21 0.54 5.52 -19.99
C SER A 21 1.08 4.76 -18.78
N VAL A 22 1.76 5.44 -17.85
CA VAL A 22 2.39 4.78 -16.70
C VAL A 22 1.39 4.25 -15.68
N LEU A 23 0.24 4.92 -15.58
CA LEU A 23 -0.85 4.58 -14.68
C LEU A 23 -1.92 3.79 -15.44
N ALA A 24 -2.17 2.56 -14.99
CA ALA A 24 -3.13 1.64 -15.60
C ALA A 24 -4.57 1.83 -15.06
N GLY A 25 -4.76 2.75 -14.11
CA GLY A 25 -6.04 3.04 -13.49
C GLY A 25 -6.43 2.06 -12.39
N LYS A 26 -7.68 2.21 -11.94
CA LYS A 26 -8.28 1.50 -10.82
C LYS A 26 -8.29 -0.01 -11.04
N LYS A 27 -7.85 -0.77 -10.03
CA LYS A 27 -8.01 -2.23 -9.98
C LYS A 27 -9.01 -2.63 -8.90
N ARG A 28 -9.83 -3.63 -9.21
CA ARG A 28 -10.87 -4.17 -8.32
C ARG A 28 -10.58 -5.64 -8.04
N TYR A 29 -10.81 -6.06 -6.81
CA TYR A 29 -10.63 -7.42 -6.32
C TYR A 29 -11.92 -7.82 -5.62
N LYS A 30 -12.48 -8.97 -6.01
CA LYS A 30 -13.75 -9.47 -5.52
C LYS A 30 -13.57 -10.85 -4.95
N ASP A 31 -14.40 -11.20 -3.98
CA ASP A 31 -14.56 -12.58 -3.57
C ASP A 31 -14.97 -13.43 -4.78
N PRO A 32 -14.24 -14.51 -5.11
CA PRO A 32 -14.61 -15.40 -6.21
C PRO A 32 -15.94 -16.12 -5.99
N ILE A 33 -16.46 -16.15 -4.75
CA ILE A 33 -17.75 -16.73 -4.43
C ILE A 33 -18.84 -15.69 -4.74
N GLU A 34 -19.44 -15.79 -5.93
CA GLU A 34 -20.56 -14.95 -6.38
C GLU A 34 -21.86 -15.22 -5.59
N LYS A 35 -21.87 -14.77 -4.34
CA LYS A 35 -23.07 -14.68 -3.50
C LYS A 35 -23.49 -13.21 -3.37
N ALA A 36 -24.75 -13.00 -2.98
CA ALA A 36 -25.34 -11.66 -2.81
C ALA A 36 -24.52 -10.76 -1.84
N ASP A 37 -23.74 -11.36 -0.93
CA ASP A 37 -22.92 -10.68 0.07
C ASP A 37 -21.40 -10.72 -0.27
N SER A 38 -21.03 -10.80 -1.55
CA SER A 38 -19.62 -10.85 -1.95
C SER A 38 -18.87 -9.55 -1.61
N ALA A 39 -17.72 -9.69 -0.95
CA ALA A 39 -16.86 -8.55 -0.62
C ALA A 39 -16.07 -8.08 -1.85
N GLU A 40 -15.94 -6.77 -2.01
CA GLU A 40 -15.12 -6.14 -3.04
C GLU A 40 -14.23 -5.06 -2.41
N ILE A 41 -13.02 -4.92 -2.95
CA ILE A 41 -12.13 -3.79 -2.67
C ILE A 41 -11.51 -3.28 -3.97
N SER A 42 -11.19 -1.99 -4.00
CA SER A 42 -10.48 -1.38 -5.12
C SER A 42 -9.34 -0.50 -4.62
N VAL A 43 -8.34 -0.30 -5.48
CA VAL A 43 -7.31 0.73 -5.32
C VAL A 43 -7.49 1.82 -6.37
N ASP A 44 -7.06 3.04 -6.07
CA ASP A 44 -7.29 4.20 -6.95
C ASP A 44 -6.53 4.11 -8.27
N ASP A 45 -5.32 3.56 -8.25
CA ASP A 45 -4.50 3.35 -9.45
C ASP A 45 -3.57 2.14 -9.34
N SER A 46 -2.89 1.83 -10.44
CA SER A 46 -1.89 0.78 -10.49
C SER A 46 -0.82 1.04 -11.54
N ILE A 47 0.36 0.48 -11.33
CA ILE A 47 1.48 0.49 -12.28
C ILE A 47 1.87 -0.96 -12.54
N LEU A 48 1.94 -1.36 -13.81
CA LEU A 48 2.44 -2.67 -14.22
C LEU A 48 3.72 -2.49 -15.02
N LEU A 49 4.82 -3.03 -14.50
CA LEU A 49 6.12 -3.01 -15.17
C LEU A 49 6.25 -4.20 -16.14
N PRO A 50 7.08 -4.09 -17.19
CA PRO A 50 7.32 -5.20 -18.14
C PRO A 50 7.87 -6.47 -17.50
N ASP A 51 8.56 -6.38 -16.35
CA ASP A 51 9.10 -7.52 -15.60
C ASP A 51 8.05 -8.26 -14.73
N GLY A 52 6.80 -7.81 -14.81
CA GLY A 52 5.65 -8.36 -14.09
C GLY A 52 5.46 -7.79 -12.68
N ARG A 53 6.25 -6.81 -12.25
CA ARG A 53 6.00 -6.12 -10.98
C ARG A 53 4.75 -5.24 -11.07
N LEU A 54 3.91 -5.34 -10.05
CA LEU A 54 2.66 -4.62 -9.92
C LEU A 54 2.72 -3.71 -8.69
N VAL A 55 2.35 -2.45 -8.86
CA VAL A 55 2.13 -1.53 -7.74
C VAL A 55 0.66 -1.19 -7.70
N LEU A 56 0.03 -1.38 -6.54
CA LEU A 56 -1.35 -1.04 -6.24
C LEU A 56 -1.36 0.21 -5.38
N ILE A 57 -2.05 1.26 -5.81
CA ILE A 57 -1.87 2.61 -5.28
C ILE A 57 -3.17 3.11 -4.67
N GLU A 58 -3.11 3.50 -3.41
CA GLU A 58 -4.18 4.19 -2.70
C GLU A 58 -3.78 5.64 -2.42
N VAL A 59 -4.63 6.60 -2.80
CA VAL A 59 -4.42 8.03 -2.56
C VAL A 59 -5.26 8.46 -1.36
N ASP A 60 -4.61 8.55 -0.20
CA ASP A 60 -5.27 9.00 1.02
C ASP A 60 -5.32 10.52 1.10
N SER A 61 -6.48 11.06 0.78
CA SER A 61 -6.76 12.49 0.83
C SER A 61 -7.05 13.03 2.22
N ALA A 62 -7.19 12.15 3.21
CA ALA A 62 -7.58 12.49 4.56
C ALA A 62 -6.59 11.89 5.57
N ASN A 63 -6.87 12.04 6.87
CA ASN A 63 -6.05 11.47 7.94
C ASN A 63 -6.53 10.06 8.29
N MET A 64 -6.62 9.16 7.29
CA MET A 64 -7.43 7.93 7.38
C MET A 64 -6.60 6.66 7.57
N ALA A 65 -5.48 6.76 8.29
CA ALA A 65 -4.54 5.67 8.60
C ALA A 65 -5.19 4.33 8.99
N LYS A 66 -6.30 4.37 9.74
CA LYS A 66 -7.01 3.18 10.23
C LYS A 66 -7.86 2.55 9.13
N LEU A 67 -8.49 3.36 8.28
CA LEU A 67 -9.26 2.90 7.13
C LEU A 67 -8.33 2.22 6.13
N ILE A 68 -7.18 2.85 5.83
CA ILE A 68 -6.14 2.26 4.96
C ILE A 68 -5.71 0.89 5.48
N ALA A 69 -5.55 0.75 6.80
CA ALA A 69 -5.18 -0.52 7.40
C ALA A 69 -6.26 -1.60 7.19
N GLY A 70 -7.54 -1.25 7.32
CA GLY A 70 -8.67 -2.12 7.01
C GLY A 70 -8.74 -2.51 5.52
N GLN A 71 -8.58 -1.54 4.61
CA GLN A 71 -8.52 -1.78 3.17
C GLN A 71 -7.37 -2.72 2.80
N TYR A 72 -6.19 -2.51 3.38
CA TYR A 72 -5.03 -3.38 3.17
C TYR A 72 -5.29 -4.81 3.66
N ALA A 73 -5.93 -4.98 4.82
CA ALA A 73 -6.31 -6.29 5.33
C ALA A 73 -7.29 -7.01 4.38
N LEU A 74 -8.33 -6.31 3.93
CA LEU A 74 -9.30 -6.85 2.99
C LEU A 74 -8.67 -7.19 1.64
N LEU A 75 -7.83 -6.30 1.10
CA LEU A 75 -7.07 -6.52 -0.13
C LEU A 75 -6.23 -7.79 -0.06
N ASN A 76 -5.45 -7.98 1.00
CA ASN A 76 -4.68 -9.21 1.19
C ASN A 76 -5.58 -10.45 1.34
N GLY A 77 -6.80 -10.27 1.85
CA GLY A 77 -7.88 -11.25 1.88
C GLY A 77 -8.27 -11.77 0.49
N LEU A 78 -8.43 -10.84 -0.45
CA LEU A 78 -9.00 -11.07 -1.79
C LEU A 78 -7.96 -11.21 -2.91
N TYR A 79 -6.71 -10.84 -2.63
CA TYR A 79 -5.64 -10.85 -3.63
C TYR A 79 -5.13 -12.27 -3.91
N THR A 80 -5.20 -12.68 -5.17
CA THR A 80 -4.79 -14.02 -5.66
C THR A 80 -3.58 -13.99 -6.58
N GLY A 81 -2.98 -12.83 -6.82
CA GLY A 81 -1.82 -12.68 -7.70
C GLY A 81 -0.48 -13.00 -7.01
N ASP A 82 0.61 -12.58 -7.65
CA ASP A 82 1.97 -12.78 -7.12
C ASP A 82 2.30 -11.74 -6.04
N PHE A 83 2.31 -12.20 -4.78
CA PHE A 83 2.65 -11.39 -3.62
C PHE A 83 4.10 -10.89 -3.61
N ASP A 84 5.06 -11.62 -4.20
CA ASP A 84 6.47 -11.19 -4.21
C ASP A 84 6.73 -10.12 -5.25
N LYS A 85 5.87 -10.03 -6.26
CA LYS A 85 5.92 -9.02 -7.32
C LYS A 85 4.88 -7.92 -7.16
N THR A 86 4.14 -7.87 -6.05
CA THR A 86 3.09 -6.86 -5.85
C THR A 86 3.31 -6.01 -4.61
N LEU A 87 3.33 -4.68 -4.79
CA LEU A 87 3.46 -3.69 -3.72
C LEU A 87 2.14 -2.96 -3.51
N PHE A 88 1.75 -2.77 -2.25
CA PHE A 88 0.71 -1.83 -1.87
C PHE A 88 1.33 -0.50 -1.45
N LEU A 89 1.05 0.56 -2.21
CA LEU A 89 1.58 1.90 -2.01
C LEU A 89 0.48 2.84 -1.55
N THR A 90 0.70 3.54 -0.42
CA THR A 90 -0.20 4.60 0.04
C THR A 90 0.47 5.96 -0.11
N ILE A 91 -0.23 6.91 -0.75
CA ILE A 91 0.22 8.30 -0.89
C ILE A 91 -0.72 9.22 -0.12
N HIS A 92 -0.21 9.84 0.93
CA HIS A 92 -0.98 10.74 1.79
C HIS A 92 -0.87 12.19 1.32
N TYR A 93 -2.02 12.83 1.16
CA TYR A 93 -2.16 14.24 0.77
C TYR A 93 -2.56 15.16 1.93
N PHE A 94 -2.96 14.61 3.07
CA PHE A 94 -3.36 15.41 4.22
C PHE A 94 -2.15 16.16 4.80
N ALA A 95 -2.29 17.48 4.97
CA ALA A 95 -1.20 18.32 5.47
C ALA A 95 -0.71 17.86 6.85
N ASN A 96 0.61 17.89 7.05
CA ASN A 96 1.27 17.45 8.28
C ASN A 96 0.99 15.97 8.65
N TYR A 97 0.61 15.14 7.67
CA TYR A 97 0.39 13.73 7.91
C TYR A 97 1.70 12.96 7.98
N GLU A 98 1.86 12.22 9.07
CA GLU A 98 2.99 11.33 9.32
C GLU A 98 2.71 9.93 8.74
N ALA A 99 3.29 9.62 7.57
CA ALA A 99 3.18 8.30 6.92
C ALA A 99 3.56 7.12 7.84
N SER A 100 4.41 7.38 8.83
CA SER A 100 4.80 6.42 9.87
C SER A 100 3.60 5.82 10.63
N ARG A 101 2.48 6.53 10.72
CA ARG A 101 1.25 6.02 11.36
C ARG A 101 0.61 4.91 10.55
N THR A 102 0.53 5.05 9.24
CA THR A 102 0.08 3.99 8.32
C THR A 102 0.99 2.78 8.44
N ILE A 103 2.31 3.00 8.37
CA ILE A 103 3.31 1.91 8.50
C ILE A 103 3.15 1.12 9.79
N LYS A 104 2.92 1.78 10.94
CA LYS A 104 2.70 1.12 12.23
C LYS A 104 1.44 0.24 12.20
N ASN A 105 0.34 0.73 11.63
CA ASN A 105 -0.90 -0.03 11.54
C ASN A 105 -0.76 -1.25 10.62
N LEU A 106 -0.15 -1.07 9.44
CA LEU A 106 0.09 -2.17 8.49
C LEU A 106 0.98 -3.25 9.11
N LYS A 107 2.06 -2.84 9.79
CA LYS A 107 2.95 -3.75 10.52
C LYS A 107 2.20 -4.53 11.61
N PHE A 108 1.34 -3.84 12.37
CA PHE A 108 0.54 -4.48 13.41
C PHE A 108 -0.39 -5.56 12.81
N ILE A 109 -1.09 -5.24 11.72
CA ILE A 109 -1.98 -6.18 11.02
C ILE A 109 -1.23 -7.43 10.54
N GLN A 110 -0.06 -7.26 9.93
CA GLN A 110 0.77 -8.41 9.54
C GLN A 110 1.14 -9.28 10.75
N GLY A 111 1.44 -8.66 11.89
CA GLY A 111 1.75 -9.33 13.15
C GLY A 111 0.61 -10.16 13.73
N LEU A 112 -0.66 -9.90 13.35
CA LEU A 112 -1.81 -10.69 13.78
C LEU A 112 -1.87 -12.08 13.13
N ALA A 113 -1.24 -12.26 11.96
CA ALA A 113 -1.20 -13.53 11.24
C ALA A 113 0.20 -13.76 10.63
N PRO A 114 1.21 -14.11 11.44
CA PRO A 114 2.62 -14.16 11.02
C PRO A 114 2.94 -15.28 10.03
N SER A 115 2.11 -16.32 9.95
CA SER A 115 2.25 -17.41 8.98
C SER A 115 1.67 -17.06 7.60
N ARG A 116 0.90 -15.98 7.50
CA ARG A 116 0.29 -15.53 6.24
C ARG A 116 1.31 -14.72 5.45
N LYS A 117 1.35 -14.94 4.13
CA LYS A 117 2.06 -14.05 3.22
C LYS A 117 1.24 -12.79 2.99
N TRP A 118 1.87 -11.64 3.19
CA TRP A 118 1.26 -10.33 3.03
C TRP A 118 1.95 -9.58 1.89
N LEU A 119 1.20 -8.74 1.18
CA LEU A 119 1.75 -7.83 0.19
C LEU A 119 2.78 -6.93 0.87
N PRO A 120 4.01 -6.81 0.32
CA PRO A 120 4.88 -5.68 0.62
C PRO A 120 4.10 -4.37 0.59
N TYR A 121 4.46 -3.44 1.47
CA TYR A 121 3.80 -2.14 1.53
C TYR A 121 4.79 -0.99 1.69
N ALA A 122 4.40 0.17 1.19
CA ALA A 122 5.10 1.44 1.42
C ALA A 122 4.08 2.56 1.59
N ALA A 123 4.41 3.58 2.38
CA ALA A 123 3.55 4.73 2.58
C ALA A 123 4.39 5.99 2.64
N PHE A 124 3.95 7.04 1.95
CA PHE A 124 4.66 8.32 1.86
C PHE A 124 3.66 9.47 1.97
N HIS A 125 4.13 10.61 2.47
CA HIS A 125 3.46 11.87 2.21
C HIS A 125 3.79 12.33 0.77
N ILE A 126 2.87 13.04 0.12
CA ILE A 126 3.03 13.47 -1.27
C ILE A 126 4.29 14.32 -1.49
N SER A 127 4.71 15.12 -0.51
CA SER A 127 5.94 15.91 -0.62
C SER A 127 7.18 15.04 -0.77
N ASP A 128 7.27 13.96 0.01
CA ASP A 128 8.43 13.07 0.02
C ASP A 128 8.43 12.20 -1.23
N PHE A 129 7.26 11.72 -1.61
CA PHE A 129 7.08 10.97 -2.85
C PHE A 129 7.41 11.84 -4.08
N GLY A 130 7.01 13.12 -4.08
CA GLY A 130 7.36 14.07 -5.13
C GLY A 130 8.87 14.23 -5.33
N GLN A 131 9.63 14.32 -4.23
CA GLN A 131 11.10 14.35 -4.32
C GLN A 131 11.68 13.05 -4.91
N MET A 132 11.05 11.90 -4.65
CA MET A 132 11.48 10.62 -5.25
C MET A 132 11.20 10.60 -6.76
N ILE A 133 10.02 11.09 -7.18
CA ILE A 133 9.68 11.25 -8.60
C ILE A 133 10.69 12.15 -9.32
N GLU A 134 11.06 13.29 -8.72
CA GLU A 134 12.00 14.23 -9.31
C GLU A 134 13.37 13.59 -9.57
N LYS A 135 13.88 12.83 -8.57
CA LYS A 135 15.19 12.17 -8.61
C LYS A 135 15.22 10.94 -9.51
N ALA A 136 14.08 10.29 -9.73
CA ALA A 136 14.02 9.08 -10.53
C ALA A 136 14.33 9.37 -12.00
N SER A 137 15.17 8.52 -12.58
CA SER A 137 15.52 8.58 -14.01
C SER A 137 14.44 7.96 -14.91
N GLY A 138 13.58 7.12 -14.33
CA GLY A 138 12.46 6.47 -15.01
C GLY A 138 11.56 5.74 -14.03
N ILE A 139 10.45 5.16 -14.54
CA ILE A 139 9.47 4.52 -13.67
C ILE A 139 10.05 3.31 -12.93
N ALA A 140 10.88 2.51 -13.58
CA ALA A 140 11.50 1.34 -12.97
C ALA A 140 12.39 1.74 -11.77
N ASP A 141 13.21 2.79 -11.93
CA ASP A 141 14.06 3.35 -10.87
C ASP A 141 13.23 3.88 -9.69
N LEU A 142 12.12 4.57 -9.97
CA LEU A 142 11.16 4.95 -8.93
C LEU A 142 10.65 3.70 -8.18
N ILE A 143 10.14 2.69 -8.89
CA ILE A 143 9.59 1.48 -8.23
C ILE A 143 10.66 0.72 -7.43
N ASP A 144 11.89 0.65 -7.92
CA ASP A 144 13.02 0.05 -7.20
C ASP A 144 13.28 0.75 -5.86
N SER A 145 13.09 2.08 -5.81
CA SER A 145 13.22 2.86 -4.57
C SER A 145 12.03 2.69 -3.60
N LEU A 146 10.87 2.26 -4.09
CA LEU A 146 9.66 2.05 -3.29
C LEU A 146 9.57 0.66 -2.69
N TRP A 147 10.19 -0.33 -3.35
CA TRP A 147 10.23 -1.67 -2.78
C TRP A 147 10.90 -1.55 -1.42
N PRO A 148 10.26 -2.04 -0.33
CA PRO A 148 10.94 -2.10 0.94
C PRO A 148 12.25 -2.83 0.66
N LYS A 149 13.39 -2.19 0.99
CA LYS A 149 14.66 -2.90 1.03
C LYS A 149 14.43 -4.04 2.02
N LEU A 150 14.10 -5.24 1.52
CA LEU A 150 13.83 -6.46 2.30
C LEU A 150 15.13 -6.99 2.93
N ALA A 151 16.03 -6.09 3.29
CA ALA A 151 17.30 -6.34 3.95
C ALA A 151 17.35 -5.45 5.20
N ALA A 152 17.00 -6.05 6.36
CA ALA A 152 17.50 -5.74 7.72
C ALA A 152 16.47 -5.85 8.88
N THR A 153 15.34 -6.54 8.74
CA THR A 153 14.45 -6.85 9.89
C THR A 153 14.04 -8.32 10.01
N ALA A 154 14.83 -9.25 9.47
CA ALA A 154 14.88 -10.62 9.98
C ALA A 154 15.92 -10.72 11.13
N LYS A 155 15.75 -9.92 12.20
CA LYS A 155 16.28 -10.35 13.51
C LYS A 155 15.33 -11.45 13.96
N LYS A 156 15.88 -12.67 14.15
CA LYS A 156 15.19 -13.86 14.69
C LYS A 156 14.14 -13.44 15.74
N PRO A 157 12.93 -14.03 15.74
CA PRO A 157 11.98 -13.78 16.81
C PRO A 157 12.64 -14.12 18.15
N SER A 158 12.81 -13.09 18.97
CA SER A 158 13.10 -13.23 20.38
C SER A 158 11.89 -13.89 21.03
N SER A 159 12.07 -15.13 21.46
CA SER A 159 11.32 -15.84 22.51
C SER A 159 10.11 -15.09 23.09
N THR A 160 8.92 -15.57 22.72
CA THR A 160 7.67 -15.64 23.49
C THR A 160 7.50 -14.65 24.65
N ALA A 161 6.79 -13.54 24.41
CA ALA A 161 6.07 -12.83 25.46
C ALA A 161 4.62 -13.32 25.46
N HIS A 162 4.29 -14.22 26.39
CA HIS A 162 2.90 -14.57 26.68
C HIS A 162 2.18 -13.36 27.27
N ILE A 163 1.25 -12.78 26.51
CA ILE A 163 0.27 -11.83 27.06
C ILE A 163 -0.68 -12.65 27.94
N LYS A 164 -0.51 -12.56 29.27
CA LYS A 164 -1.53 -13.03 30.22
C LYS A 164 -2.69 -12.04 30.18
N ILE A 165 -3.82 -12.48 29.66
CA ILE A 165 -5.10 -11.79 29.84
C ILE A 165 -5.55 -12.09 31.28
N PRO A 166 -5.79 -11.09 32.14
CA PRO A 166 -6.34 -11.34 33.46
C PRO A 166 -7.75 -11.93 33.31
N ALA A 167 -8.02 -13.03 34.00
CA ALA A 167 -9.39 -13.52 34.14
C ALA A 167 -10.19 -12.45 34.90
N LEU A 168 -11.32 -12.03 34.33
CA LEU A 168 -12.31 -11.26 35.06
C LEU A 168 -12.97 -12.22 36.06
N THR A 169 -12.68 -12.01 37.34
CA THR A 169 -13.42 -12.60 38.47
C THR A 169 -14.59 -11.71 38.85
#